data_AF-A0A7X9QA63-F1
#
_entry.id   AF-A0A7X9QA63-F1
#
_cell.length_a   1.000
_cell.length_b   1.000
_cell.length_c   1.000
_cell.angle_alpha   90.00
_cell.angle_beta   90.00
_cell.angle_gamma   90.00
#
_symmetry.space_group_name_H-M   'P 1'
#
loop_
_entity.id
_entity.type
_entity.pdbx_description
1 polymer ?
#
loop_
_entity_poly.entity_id
_entity_poly.type
_entity_poly.pdbx_seq_one_letter_code
_entity_poly.pdbx_strand_id
1 'polypeptide(L)'
;MNNTSEKLAKAPLTKLMFSLSIPTIVAQLINILYNIVDRMYIGRMPEVGAIALTGLGVCAPIITIVSSLSMLIGGGGAPLAAISLGAKDKNKAEKILGTSTFALLIMGLVVTALFLVFKDPLLITFGASEASLPYASTYLEIYLYGTVFVQISLGLNSFISSQGKTMIAMLTVLIGAVLNIIFDPILIYTFNMGVAGAAWATIFSQFVSAIFVFGFLASKKSEIRIKKTFVKFNKRLLSSICALGVSSFVMAATEAAIVVIFNRGLLKYGSDMHVGAMAIIQSVMMMIFMPVSGFKQGVLPIISYNYGANNIKRVRETIKKTLAISWSFTAIFSLFVYIFPQVFASVFTT
;
A
#
# COMPACT_ATOMS: atom_id res chain seq x y z
N MET A 1 -13.32 12.03 -26.17
CA MET A 1 -12.14 11.56 -25.41
C MET A 1 -12.05 12.39 -24.15
N ASN A 2 -11.88 11.77 -22.98
CA ASN A 2 -11.88 12.52 -21.71
C ASN A 2 -10.60 13.38 -21.60
N ASN A 3 -10.72 14.56 -21.00
CA ASN A 3 -9.63 15.51 -20.75
C ASN A 3 -8.40 14.89 -20.05
N THR A 4 -8.54 13.76 -19.35
CA THR A 4 -7.44 13.12 -18.60
C THR A 4 -6.50 12.31 -19.49
N SER A 5 -7.01 11.42 -20.35
CA SER A 5 -6.17 10.67 -21.32
C SER A 5 -5.38 11.60 -22.25
N GLU A 6 -6.00 12.70 -22.70
CA GLU A 6 -5.32 13.67 -23.56
C GLU A 6 -4.21 14.43 -22.81
N LYS A 7 -4.43 14.76 -21.53
CA LYS A 7 -3.39 15.33 -20.66
C LYS A 7 -2.20 14.38 -20.50
N LEU A 8 -2.43 13.08 -20.31
CA LEU A 8 -1.35 12.08 -20.20
C LEU A 8 -0.46 12.03 -21.47
N ALA A 9 -1.08 12.20 -22.64
CA ALA A 9 -0.39 12.20 -23.93
C ALA A 9 0.35 13.51 -24.24
N LYS A 10 -0.28 14.67 -23.99
CA LYS A 10 0.16 15.96 -24.56
C LYS A 10 0.69 16.99 -23.55
N ALA A 11 0.37 16.87 -22.26
CA ALA A 11 0.73 17.91 -21.30
C ALA A 11 2.26 18.05 -21.09
N PRO A 12 2.77 19.20 -20.61
CA PRO A 12 4.18 19.36 -20.27
C PRO A 12 4.61 18.34 -19.20
N LEU A 13 5.65 17.55 -19.51
CA LEU A 13 6.03 16.39 -18.69
C LEU A 13 6.28 16.74 -17.22
N THR A 14 7.09 17.76 -16.94
CA THR A 14 7.46 18.10 -15.56
C THR A 14 6.24 18.51 -14.73
N LYS A 15 5.39 19.40 -15.27
CA LYS A 15 4.14 19.82 -14.61
C LYS A 15 3.18 18.65 -14.40
N LEU A 16 3.08 17.75 -15.38
CA LEU A 16 2.24 16.56 -15.28
C LEU A 16 2.75 15.59 -14.20
N MET A 17 4.06 15.34 -14.16
CA MET A 17 4.70 14.47 -13.15
C MET A 17 4.39 14.99 -11.75
N PHE A 18 4.66 16.27 -11.45
CA PHE A 18 4.36 16.83 -10.12
C PHE A 18 2.86 16.85 -9.82
N SER A 19 2.00 17.19 -10.80
CA SER A 19 0.55 17.18 -10.59
C SER A 19 -0.01 15.80 -10.25
N LEU A 20 0.62 14.71 -10.71
CA LEU A 20 0.20 13.35 -10.41
C LEU A 20 0.92 12.77 -9.18
N SER A 21 2.16 13.18 -8.94
CA SER A 21 3.00 12.74 -7.83
C SER A 21 2.65 13.38 -6.49
N ILE A 22 2.26 14.66 -6.45
CA ILE A 22 1.90 15.33 -5.18
C ILE A 22 0.75 14.59 -4.47
N PRO A 23 -0.38 14.25 -5.13
CA PRO A 23 -1.46 13.53 -4.46
C PRO A 23 -1.06 12.13 -3.98
N THR A 24 -0.20 11.44 -4.71
CA THR A 24 0.28 10.11 -4.31
C THR A 24 1.27 10.17 -3.16
N ILE A 25 2.14 11.20 -3.10
CA ILE A 25 2.99 11.46 -1.93
C ILE A 25 2.12 11.79 -0.70
N VAL A 26 1.10 12.63 -0.86
CA VAL A 26 0.18 12.96 0.24
C VAL A 26 -0.58 11.72 0.70
N ALA A 27 -1.06 10.86 -0.21
CA ALA A 27 -1.70 9.59 0.14
C ALA A 27 -0.77 8.69 0.97
N GLN A 28 0.52 8.66 0.63
CA GLN A 28 1.54 7.90 1.34
C GLN A 28 1.81 8.48 2.74
N LEU A 29 1.88 9.81 2.88
CA LEU A 29 2.01 10.46 4.19
C LEU A 29 0.79 10.21 5.08
N ILE A 30 -0.43 10.29 4.51
CA ILE A 30 -1.67 9.93 5.21
C ILE A 30 -1.62 8.47 5.69
N ASN A 31 -1.08 7.57 4.86
CA ASN A 31 -0.92 6.15 5.21
C ASN A 31 -0.04 5.98 6.46
N ILE A 32 1.07 6.72 6.55
CA ILE A 32 1.92 6.69 7.75
C ILE A 32 1.17 7.27 8.95
N LEU A 33 0.55 8.43 8.79
CA LEU A 33 -0.08 9.15 9.90
C LEU A 33 -1.18 8.30 10.55
N TYR A 34 -2.01 7.61 9.77
CA TYR A 34 -3.01 6.73 10.37
C TYR A 34 -2.35 5.55 11.11
N ASN A 35 -1.29 4.92 10.55
CA ASN A 35 -0.60 3.83 11.22
C ASN A 35 0.04 4.27 12.56
N ILE A 36 0.57 5.50 12.63
CA ILE A 36 1.11 6.07 13.86
C ILE A 36 -0.02 6.31 14.87
N VAL A 37 -1.12 6.95 14.43
CA VAL A 37 -2.25 7.28 15.30
C VAL A 37 -2.94 6.04 15.86
N ASP A 38 -3.16 5.00 15.04
CA ASP A 38 -3.70 3.70 15.46
C ASP A 38 -2.83 3.08 16.58
N ARG A 39 -1.52 3.01 16.36
CA ARG A 39 -0.57 2.53 17.40
C ARG A 39 -0.56 3.40 18.65
N MET A 40 -0.73 4.71 18.53
CA MET A 40 -0.80 5.62 19.68
C MET A 40 -2.06 5.35 20.53
N TYR A 41 -3.22 5.10 19.92
CA TYR A 41 -4.44 4.77 20.66
C TYR A 41 -4.31 3.42 21.37
N ILE A 42 -3.77 2.42 20.69
CA ILE A 42 -3.56 1.08 21.26
C ILE A 42 -2.54 1.12 22.39
N GLY A 43 -1.42 1.81 22.21
CA GLY A 43 -0.38 1.94 23.23
C GLY A 43 -0.83 2.70 24.48
N ARG A 44 -1.86 3.56 24.37
CA ARG A 44 -2.45 4.31 25.49
C ARG A 44 -3.59 3.60 26.21
N MET A 45 -3.92 2.36 25.83
CA MET A 45 -4.92 1.58 26.56
C MET A 45 -4.45 1.34 28.00
N PRO A 46 -5.31 1.58 29.02
CA PRO A 46 -4.96 1.33 30.42
C PRO A 46 -4.56 -0.13 30.62
N GLU A 47 -3.47 -0.37 31.36
CA GLU A 47 -2.97 -1.68 31.83
C GLU A 47 -2.48 -2.66 30.75
N VAL A 48 -3.06 -2.66 29.54
CA VAL A 48 -2.79 -3.67 28.50
C VAL A 48 -2.10 -3.10 27.26
N GLY A 49 -1.91 -1.78 27.15
CA GLY A 49 -1.45 -1.12 25.93
C GLY A 49 -0.10 -1.64 25.39
N ALA A 50 0.86 -1.92 26.28
CA ALA A 50 2.15 -2.47 25.87
C ALA A 50 2.03 -3.88 25.27
N ILE A 51 1.29 -4.77 25.94
CA ILE A 51 1.09 -6.16 25.49
C ILE A 51 0.23 -6.21 24.22
N ALA A 52 -0.78 -5.35 24.12
CA ALA A 52 -1.61 -5.17 22.94
C ALA A 52 -0.77 -4.74 21.72
N LEU A 53 0.14 -3.76 21.91
CA LEU A 53 1.03 -3.31 20.85
C LEU A 53 2.01 -4.41 20.41
N THR A 54 2.52 -5.21 21.35
CA THR A 54 3.30 -6.42 21.02
C THR A 54 2.48 -7.38 20.18
N GLY A 55 1.23 -7.67 20.58
CA GLY A 55 0.32 -8.54 19.83
C GLY A 55 0.10 -8.07 18.39
N LEU A 56 -0.16 -6.78 18.20
CA LEU A 56 -0.26 -6.20 16.85
C LEU A 56 1.04 -6.27 16.04
N GLY A 57 2.18 -6.09 16.70
CA GLY A 57 3.49 -6.23 16.07
C GLY A 57 3.68 -7.61 15.44
N VAL A 58 3.22 -8.66 16.12
CA VAL A 58 3.27 -10.05 15.62
C VAL A 58 2.29 -10.29 14.45
N CYS A 59 1.20 -9.52 14.35
CA CYS A 59 0.28 -9.57 13.21
C CYS A 59 0.85 -8.92 11.94
N ALA A 60 1.84 -8.03 12.05
CA ALA A 60 2.33 -7.21 10.94
C ALA A 60 2.84 -8.00 9.72
N PRO A 61 3.57 -9.12 9.86
CA PRO A 61 3.99 -9.95 8.71
C PRO A 61 2.79 -10.50 7.92
N ILE A 62 1.75 -10.95 8.63
CA ILE A 62 0.54 -11.50 8.01
C ILE A 62 -0.22 -10.42 7.25
N ILE A 63 -0.42 -9.24 7.87
CA ILE A 63 -1.03 -8.07 7.24
C ILE A 63 -0.26 -7.63 5.98
N THR A 64 1.07 -7.71 6.05
CA THR A 64 1.95 -7.40 4.91
C THR A 64 1.77 -8.40 3.77
N ILE A 65 1.68 -9.70 4.06
CA ILE A 65 1.39 -10.74 3.06
C ILE A 65 0.04 -10.46 2.39
N VAL A 66 -1.00 -10.21 3.18
CA VAL A 66 -2.34 -9.86 2.67
C VAL A 66 -2.25 -8.66 1.72
N SER A 67 -1.61 -7.57 2.16
CA SER A 67 -1.47 -6.35 1.36
C SER A 67 -0.62 -6.56 0.10
N SER A 68 0.40 -7.42 0.16
CA SER A 68 1.27 -7.74 -0.97
C SER A 68 0.52 -8.45 -2.10
N LEU A 69 -0.50 -9.25 -1.79
CA LEU A 69 -1.37 -9.89 -2.79
C LEU A 69 -2.26 -8.86 -3.50
N SER A 70 -2.72 -7.85 -2.78
CA SER A 70 -3.41 -6.70 -3.39
C SER A 70 -2.48 -5.97 -4.36
N MET A 71 -1.22 -5.77 -3.97
CA MET A 71 -0.19 -5.14 -4.79
C MET A 71 0.23 -6.00 -5.99
N LEU A 72 0.21 -7.33 -5.88
CA LEU A 72 0.47 -8.24 -6.99
C LEU A 72 -0.53 -8.00 -8.13
N ILE A 73 -1.82 -8.00 -7.82
CA ILE A 73 -2.86 -7.81 -8.83
C ILE A 73 -3.01 -6.34 -9.24
N GLY A 74 -2.92 -5.40 -8.30
CA GLY A 74 -3.00 -3.97 -8.58
C GLY A 74 -1.79 -3.45 -9.37
N GLY A 75 -0.59 -3.83 -8.95
CA GLY A 75 0.69 -3.46 -9.56
C GLY A 75 0.91 -4.09 -10.94
N GLY A 76 0.33 -5.25 -11.22
CA GLY A 76 0.33 -5.83 -12.57
C GLY A 76 -0.84 -5.36 -13.45
N GLY A 77 -2.05 -5.33 -12.90
CA GLY A 77 -3.26 -5.05 -13.66
C GLY A 77 -3.44 -3.58 -14.02
N ALA A 78 -3.12 -2.67 -13.11
CA ALA A 78 -3.33 -1.25 -13.34
C ALA A 78 -2.42 -0.68 -14.45
N PRO A 79 -1.12 -1.03 -14.53
CA PRO A 79 -0.27 -0.64 -15.66
C PRO A 79 -0.71 -1.28 -16.97
N LEU A 80 -1.09 -2.57 -16.99
CA LEU A 80 -1.60 -3.23 -18.20
C LEU A 80 -2.89 -2.58 -18.73
N ALA A 81 -3.77 -2.14 -17.83
CA ALA A 81 -4.96 -1.40 -18.20
C ALA A 81 -4.60 -0.01 -18.76
N ALA A 82 -3.64 0.70 -18.17
CA ALA A 82 -3.16 1.98 -18.68
C ALA A 82 -2.47 1.86 -20.05
N ILE A 83 -1.68 0.79 -20.28
CA ILE A 83 -1.11 0.46 -21.60
C ILE A 83 -2.23 0.22 -22.62
N SER A 84 -3.26 -0.55 -22.24
CA SER A 84 -4.40 -0.83 -23.14
C SER A 84 -5.19 0.45 -23.46
N LEU A 85 -5.33 1.36 -22.48
CA LEU A 85 -5.91 2.69 -22.70
C LEU A 85 -5.07 3.55 -23.67
N GLY A 86 -3.75 3.55 -23.52
CA GLY A 86 -2.83 4.23 -24.44
C GLY A 86 -2.94 3.72 -25.87
N ALA A 87 -3.12 2.40 -26.02
CA ALA A 87 -3.37 1.74 -27.30
C ALA A 87 -4.79 1.96 -27.86
N LYS A 88 -5.61 2.78 -27.19
CA LYS A 88 -7.04 3.02 -27.49
C LYS A 88 -7.92 1.78 -27.41
N ASP A 89 -7.45 0.69 -26.81
CA ASP A 89 -8.22 -0.54 -26.57
C ASP A 89 -8.89 -0.51 -25.19
N LYS A 90 -9.96 0.28 -25.11
CA LYS A 90 -10.75 0.42 -23.88
C LYS A 90 -11.41 -0.90 -23.46
N ASN A 91 -11.80 -1.74 -24.42
CA ASN A 91 -12.48 -3.02 -24.13
C ASN A 91 -11.54 -3.96 -23.39
N LYS A 92 -10.29 -4.08 -23.85
CA LYS A 92 -9.25 -4.86 -23.17
C LYS A 92 -8.93 -4.27 -21.79
N ALA A 93 -8.84 -2.95 -21.66
CA ALA A 93 -8.61 -2.31 -20.37
C ALA A 93 -9.72 -2.63 -19.34
N GLU A 94 -10.99 -2.60 -19.76
CA GLU A 94 -12.13 -2.99 -18.91
C GLU A 94 -12.14 -4.49 -18.58
N LYS A 95 -11.71 -5.37 -19.51
CA LYS A 95 -11.51 -6.80 -19.25
C LYS A 95 -10.41 -7.08 -18.23
N ILE A 96 -9.29 -6.33 -18.29
CA ILE A 96 -8.21 -6.42 -17.30
C ILE A 96 -8.75 -6.03 -15.92
N LEU A 97 -9.43 -4.87 -15.82
CA LEU A 97 -10.06 -4.43 -14.58
C LEU A 97 -11.05 -5.46 -14.01
N GLY A 98 -11.92 -6.03 -14.85
CA GLY A 98 -12.86 -7.08 -14.44
C GLY A 98 -12.18 -8.36 -13.96
N THR A 99 -11.15 -8.82 -14.68
CA THR A 99 -10.35 -10.00 -14.29
C THR A 99 -9.60 -9.76 -12.98
N SER A 100 -9.01 -8.57 -12.79
CA SER A 100 -8.35 -8.17 -11.54
C SER A 100 -9.34 -8.07 -10.38
N THR A 101 -10.54 -7.54 -10.61
CA THR A 101 -11.59 -7.50 -9.58
C THR A 101 -11.99 -8.91 -9.15
N PHE A 102 -12.20 -9.82 -10.11
CA PHE A 102 -12.46 -11.23 -9.83
C PHE A 102 -11.32 -11.88 -9.03
N ALA A 103 -10.07 -11.66 -9.45
CA ALA A 103 -8.90 -12.21 -8.77
C ALA A 103 -8.77 -11.68 -7.33
N LEU A 104 -8.94 -10.39 -7.08
CA LEU A 104 -8.89 -9.79 -5.74
C LEU A 104 -9.97 -10.37 -4.81
N LEU A 105 -11.19 -10.58 -5.33
CA LEU A 105 -12.27 -11.20 -4.55
C LEU A 105 -11.95 -12.64 -4.17
N ILE A 106 -11.55 -13.47 -5.15
CA ILE A 106 -11.24 -14.88 -4.91
C ILE A 106 -10.01 -15.01 -4.00
N MET A 107 -8.94 -14.26 -4.25
CA MET A 107 -7.77 -14.27 -3.40
C MET A 107 -8.10 -13.81 -1.98
N GLY A 108 -8.92 -12.76 -1.83
CA GLY A 108 -9.36 -12.30 -0.51
C GLY A 108 -10.05 -13.41 0.27
N LEU A 109 -11.00 -14.12 -0.35
CA LEU A 109 -11.71 -15.23 0.28
C LEU A 109 -10.78 -16.40 0.62
N VAL A 110 -9.88 -16.78 -0.31
CA VAL A 110 -8.93 -17.88 -0.10
C VAL A 110 -7.95 -17.54 1.04
N VAL A 111 -7.43 -16.32 1.06
CA VAL A 111 -6.54 -15.83 2.12
C VAL A 111 -7.25 -15.80 3.46
N THR A 112 -8.47 -15.25 3.53
CA THR A 112 -9.28 -15.27 4.75
C THR A 112 -9.47 -16.70 5.26
N ALA A 113 -9.87 -17.64 4.40
CA ALA A 113 -10.09 -19.03 4.80
C ALA A 113 -8.80 -19.71 5.30
N LEU A 114 -7.69 -19.55 4.58
CA LEU A 114 -6.40 -20.14 4.96
C LEU A 114 -5.88 -19.57 6.28
N PHE A 115 -5.83 -18.25 6.41
CA PHE A 115 -5.25 -17.64 7.60
C PHE A 115 -6.15 -17.76 8.83
N LEU A 116 -7.48 -17.86 8.70
CA LEU A 116 -8.35 -18.13 9.85
C LEU A 116 -8.11 -19.53 10.44
N VAL A 117 -7.84 -20.52 9.60
CA VAL A 117 -7.55 -21.89 10.05
C VAL A 117 -6.19 -21.97 10.75
N PHE A 118 -5.19 -21.22 10.26
CA PHE A 118 -3.82 -21.29 10.75
C PHE A 118 -3.39 -20.10 11.63
N LYS A 119 -4.30 -19.21 12.05
CA LYS A 119 -3.94 -17.95 12.72
C LYS A 119 -3.09 -18.16 13.97
N ASP A 120 -3.49 -19.02 14.90
CA ASP A 120 -2.81 -19.15 16.19
C ASP A 120 -1.43 -19.81 16.05
N PRO A 121 -1.28 -20.93 15.29
CA PRO A 121 0.05 -21.48 15.00
C PRO A 121 0.98 -20.50 14.28
N LEU A 122 0.45 -19.70 13.35
CA LEU A 122 1.23 -18.68 12.65
C LEU A 122 1.67 -17.57 13.59
N LEU A 123 0.78 -17.07 14.44
CA LEU A 123 1.10 -16.03 15.42
C LEU A 123 2.18 -16.50 16.40
N ILE A 124 2.10 -17.73 16.90
CA ILE A 124 3.14 -18.32 17.75
C ILE A 124 4.46 -18.41 16.98
N THR A 125 4.44 -18.86 15.73
CA THR A 125 5.64 -18.95 14.87
C THR A 125 6.28 -17.57 14.61
N PHE A 126 5.47 -16.52 14.50
CA PHE A 126 5.93 -15.14 14.34
C PHE A 126 6.33 -14.47 15.66
N GLY A 127 6.25 -15.17 16.80
CA GLY A 127 6.77 -14.71 18.08
C GLY A 127 5.74 -14.23 19.09
N ALA A 128 4.46 -14.60 18.94
CA ALA A 128 3.45 -14.34 19.98
C ALA A 128 3.78 -15.11 21.26
N SER A 129 3.85 -14.40 22.38
CA SER A 129 3.91 -14.97 23.72
C SER A 129 2.51 -15.35 24.22
N GLU A 130 2.42 -16.16 25.27
CA GLU A 130 1.13 -16.50 25.90
C GLU A 130 0.32 -15.26 26.30
N ALA A 131 0.99 -14.19 26.75
CA ALA A 131 0.34 -12.94 27.13
C ALA A 131 -0.16 -12.11 25.93
N SER A 132 0.53 -12.17 24.78
CA SER A 132 0.20 -11.35 23.60
C SER A 132 -0.69 -12.07 22.58
N LEU A 133 -0.70 -13.41 22.60
CA LEU A 133 -1.47 -14.24 21.68
C LEU A 133 -2.98 -13.94 21.68
N PRO A 134 -3.67 -13.73 22.83
CA PRO A 134 -5.11 -13.43 22.82
C PRO A 134 -5.43 -12.12 22.08
N TYR A 135 -4.61 -11.08 22.27
CA TYR A 135 -4.77 -9.79 21.59
C TYR A 135 -4.46 -9.91 20.10
N ALA A 136 -3.37 -10.58 19.76
CA ALA A 136 -2.97 -10.82 18.37
C ALA A 136 -4.02 -11.64 17.60
N SER A 137 -4.51 -12.72 18.19
CA SER A 137 -5.52 -13.60 17.59
C SER A 137 -6.85 -12.88 17.37
N THR A 138 -7.29 -12.10 18.36
CA THR A 138 -8.52 -11.29 18.25
C THR A 138 -8.41 -10.24 17.15
N TYR A 139 -7.30 -9.48 17.14
CA TYR A 139 -7.06 -8.47 16.12
C TYR A 139 -7.03 -9.09 14.72
N LEU A 140 -6.24 -10.16 14.57
CA LEU A 140 -6.02 -10.81 13.28
C LEU A 140 -7.30 -11.44 12.75
N GLU A 141 -8.09 -12.10 13.60
CA GLU A 141 -9.36 -12.70 13.18
C GLU A 141 -10.31 -11.65 12.59
N ILE A 142 -10.51 -10.52 13.28
CA ILE A 142 -11.37 -9.42 12.78
C ILE A 142 -10.80 -8.86 11.48
N TYR A 143 -9.48 -8.65 11.42
CA TYR A 143 -8.81 -8.18 10.21
C TYR A 143 -9.01 -9.14 9.01
N LEU A 144 -8.97 -10.46 9.26
CA LEU A 144 -9.13 -11.48 8.24
C LEU A 144 -10.54 -11.49 7.64
N TYR A 145 -11.59 -11.27 8.44
CA TYR A 145 -12.94 -11.08 7.91
C TYR A 145 -13.04 -9.87 6.97
N GLY A 146 -12.29 -8.80 7.26
CA GLY A 146 -12.22 -7.60 6.43
C GLY A 146 -11.23 -7.65 5.26
N THR A 147 -10.50 -8.76 5.09
CA THR A 147 -9.42 -8.87 4.08
C THR A 147 -9.93 -8.61 2.67
N VAL A 148 -11.15 -9.04 2.33
CA VAL A 148 -11.75 -8.77 1.02
C VAL A 148 -11.86 -7.25 0.75
N PHE A 149 -12.21 -6.45 1.76
CA PHE A 149 -12.29 -5.00 1.62
C PHE A 149 -10.91 -4.36 1.44
N VAL A 150 -9.90 -4.87 2.17
CA VAL A 150 -8.50 -4.45 1.99
C VAL A 150 -8.03 -4.75 0.57
N GLN A 151 -8.31 -5.94 0.04
CA GLN A 151 -7.95 -6.33 -1.34
C GLN A 151 -8.56 -5.39 -2.36
N ILE A 152 -9.86 -5.10 -2.24
CA ILE A 152 -10.56 -4.20 -3.14
C ILE A 152 -10.03 -2.77 -3.02
N SER A 153 -9.92 -2.26 -1.79
CA SER A 153 -9.46 -0.90 -1.48
C SER A 153 -8.08 -0.65 -2.09
N LEU A 154 -7.08 -1.48 -1.78
CA LEU A 154 -5.71 -1.29 -2.24
C LEU A 154 -5.53 -1.68 -3.72
N GLY A 155 -6.06 -2.85 -4.11
CA GLY A 155 -5.84 -3.41 -5.44
C GLY A 155 -6.53 -2.60 -6.53
N LEU A 156 -7.80 -2.19 -6.32
CA LEU A 156 -8.54 -1.41 -7.30
C LEU A 156 -8.19 0.09 -7.26
N ASN A 157 -7.71 0.63 -6.13
CA ASN A 157 -7.21 2.01 -6.08
C ASN A 157 -6.07 2.24 -7.10
N SER A 158 -5.20 1.25 -7.30
CA SER A 158 -4.15 1.29 -8.31
C SER A 158 -4.70 1.57 -9.72
N PHE A 159 -5.90 1.05 -10.07
CA PHE A 159 -6.57 1.32 -11.35
C PHE A 159 -7.12 2.73 -11.46
N ILE A 160 -7.50 3.37 -10.35
CA ILE A 160 -7.90 4.78 -10.33
C ILE A 160 -6.68 5.64 -10.62
N SER A 161 -5.56 5.36 -9.94
CA SER A 161 -4.30 6.07 -10.12
C SER A 161 -3.77 5.92 -11.56
N SER A 162 -3.82 4.70 -12.14
CA SER A 162 -3.31 4.43 -13.50
C SER A 162 -4.07 5.12 -14.63
N GLN A 163 -5.27 5.63 -14.36
CA GLN A 163 -6.03 6.51 -15.28
C GLN A 163 -5.61 7.99 -15.17
N GLY A 164 -4.57 8.32 -14.41
CA GLY A 164 -4.16 9.70 -14.13
C GLY A 164 -5.09 10.44 -13.17
N LYS A 165 -5.89 9.72 -12.37
CA LYS A 165 -6.83 10.31 -11.39
C LYS A 165 -6.31 10.17 -9.96
N THR A 166 -5.05 10.56 -9.78
CA THR A 166 -4.32 10.42 -8.51
C THR A 166 -4.95 11.20 -7.36
N MET A 167 -5.62 12.33 -7.61
CA MET A 167 -6.42 13.03 -6.60
C MET A 167 -7.56 12.18 -6.06
N ILE A 168 -8.27 11.47 -6.93
CA ILE A 168 -9.38 10.59 -6.51
C ILE A 168 -8.82 9.39 -5.75
N ALA A 169 -7.71 8.82 -6.23
CA ALA A 169 -7.01 7.74 -5.55
C ALA A 169 -6.54 8.15 -4.13
N MET A 170 -6.00 9.36 -3.98
CA MET A 170 -5.61 9.92 -2.68
C MET A 170 -6.82 10.12 -1.76
N LEU A 171 -7.94 10.63 -2.29
CA LEU A 171 -9.16 10.81 -1.50
C LEU A 171 -9.68 9.51 -0.92
N THR A 172 -9.52 8.37 -1.60
CA THR A 172 -9.95 7.09 -1.03
C THR A 172 -9.10 6.70 0.18
N VAL A 173 -7.79 6.94 0.12
CA VAL A 173 -6.87 6.71 1.25
C VAL A 173 -7.19 7.67 2.40
N LEU A 174 -7.45 8.94 2.08
CA LEU A 174 -7.84 9.96 3.06
C LEU A 174 -9.14 9.60 3.78
N ILE A 175 -10.18 9.18 3.06
CA ILE A 175 -11.45 8.77 3.66
C ILE A 175 -11.24 7.62 4.64
N GLY A 176 -10.49 6.58 4.24
CA GLY A 176 -10.17 5.46 5.12
C GLY A 176 -9.40 5.90 6.37
N ALA A 177 -8.34 6.70 6.20
CA ALA A 177 -7.53 7.16 7.32
C ALA A 177 -8.32 8.04 8.31
N VAL A 178 -9.13 8.98 7.79
CA VAL A 178 -9.93 9.87 8.63
C VAL A 178 -10.99 9.08 9.41
N LEU A 179 -11.68 8.14 8.75
CA LEU A 179 -12.66 7.30 9.43
C LEU A 179 -12.00 6.44 10.50
N ASN A 180 -10.83 5.87 10.23
CA ASN A 180 -10.11 5.03 11.19
C ASN A 180 -9.71 5.85 12.42
N ILE A 181 -9.10 7.03 12.23
CA ILE A 181 -8.74 7.94 13.32
C ILE A 181 -9.94 8.36 14.17
N ILE A 182 -11.12 8.51 13.57
CA ILE A 182 -12.35 8.86 14.30
C ILE A 182 -12.93 7.64 15.04
N PHE A 183 -12.98 6.48 14.40
CA PHE A 183 -13.60 5.28 14.98
C PHE A 183 -12.73 4.59 16.03
N ASP A 184 -11.40 4.69 15.94
CA ASP A 184 -10.48 4.09 16.91
C ASP A 184 -10.80 4.51 18.35
N PRO A 185 -10.78 5.81 18.75
CA PRO A 185 -11.04 6.19 20.13
C PRO A 185 -12.48 5.87 20.57
N ILE A 186 -13.44 5.91 19.64
CA ILE A 186 -14.83 5.57 19.91
C ILE A 186 -14.94 4.08 20.28
N LEU A 187 -14.44 3.19 19.43
CA LEU A 187 -14.56 1.74 19.66
C LEU A 187 -13.64 1.25 20.77
N ILE A 188 -12.42 1.80 20.87
CA ILE A 188 -11.44 1.41 21.89
C ILE A 188 -11.89 1.86 23.27
N TYR A 189 -12.18 3.16 23.47
CA TYR A 189 -12.40 3.73 24.80
C TYR A 189 -13.88 3.92 25.16
N THR A 190 -14.74 4.29 24.20
CA THR A 190 -16.17 4.54 24.51
C THR A 190 -16.95 3.23 24.63
N PHE A 191 -16.67 2.27 23.74
CA PHE A 191 -17.29 0.95 23.76
C PHE A 191 -16.48 -0.10 24.52
N ASN A 192 -15.32 0.25 25.09
CA ASN A 192 -14.43 -0.64 25.82
C ASN A 192 -14.07 -1.94 25.06
N MET A 193 -14.00 -1.88 23.72
CA MET A 193 -13.68 -3.06 22.89
C MET A 193 -12.18 -3.35 22.82
N GLY A 194 -11.33 -2.47 23.38
CA GLY A 194 -9.88 -2.62 23.37
C GLY A 194 -9.32 -2.90 21.97
N VAL A 195 -8.48 -3.93 21.85
CA VAL A 195 -7.84 -4.33 20.60
C VAL A 195 -8.84 -4.74 19.51
N ALA A 196 -9.96 -5.35 19.89
CA ALA A 196 -11.02 -5.68 18.93
C ALA A 196 -11.64 -4.41 18.32
N GLY A 197 -11.76 -3.34 19.11
CA GLY A 197 -12.25 -2.04 18.66
C GLY A 197 -11.37 -1.44 17.55
N ALA A 198 -10.04 -1.48 17.73
CA ALA A 198 -9.08 -1.00 16.72
C ALA A 198 -9.17 -1.81 15.40
N ALA A 199 -9.31 -3.14 15.51
CA ALA A 199 -9.48 -3.98 14.34
C ALA A 199 -10.80 -3.68 13.59
N TRP A 200 -11.90 -3.49 14.31
CA TRP A 200 -13.19 -3.12 13.72
C TRP A 200 -13.16 -1.74 13.08
N ALA A 201 -12.54 -0.74 13.71
CA ALA A 201 -12.36 0.58 13.14
C ALA A 201 -11.57 0.52 11.83
N THR A 202 -10.48 -0.26 11.80
CA THR A 202 -9.68 -0.48 10.61
C THR A 202 -10.51 -1.11 9.49
N ILE A 203 -11.23 -2.21 9.78
CA ILE A 203 -12.00 -2.92 8.76
C ILE A 203 -13.19 -2.10 8.25
N PHE A 204 -13.90 -1.39 9.12
CA PHE A 204 -14.98 -0.50 8.72
C PHE A 204 -14.46 0.63 7.81
N SER A 205 -13.31 1.18 8.13
CA SER A 205 -12.67 2.22 7.31
C SER A 205 -12.25 1.69 5.94
N GLN A 206 -11.71 0.47 5.89
CA GLN A 206 -11.39 -0.20 4.62
C GLN A 206 -12.63 -0.58 3.82
N PHE A 207 -13.72 -0.94 4.49
CA PHE A 207 -15.02 -1.19 3.85
C PHE A 207 -15.55 0.06 3.15
N VAL A 208 -15.55 1.21 3.84
CA VAL A 208 -16.00 2.48 3.24
C VAL A 208 -15.07 2.89 2.08
N SER A 209 -13.75 2.74 2.23
CA SER A 209 -12.79 2.96 1.15
C SER A 209 -13.04 2.04 -0.06
N ALA A 210 -13.33 0.76 0.18
CA ALA A 210 -13.64 -0.21 -0.86
C ALA A 210 -14.92 0.15 -1.61
N ILE A 211 -15.97 0.59 -0.90
CA ILE A 211 -17.21 1.10 -1.51
C ILE A 211 -16.91 2.30 -2.39
N PHE A 212 -16.11 3.26 -1.91
CA PHE A 212 -15.78 4.45 -2.69
C PHE A 212 -14.97 4.11 -3.95
N VAL A 213 -13.96 3.25 -3.83
CA VAL A 213 -13.14 2.78 -4.96
C VAL A 213 -13.99 2.05 -5.99
N PHE A 214 -14.81 1.09 -5.54
CA PHE A 214 -15.69 0.33 -6.41
C PHE A 214 -16.75 1.23 -7.06
N GLY A 215 -17.40 2.11 -6.29
CA GLY A 215 -18.39 3.07 -6.76
C GLY A 215 -17.81 4.02 -7.80
N PHE A 216 -16.58 4.52 -7.59
CA PHE A 216 -15.89 5.33 -8.58
C PHE A 216 -15.64 4.57 -9.88
N LEU A 217 -15.12 3.34 -9.80
CA LEU A 217 -14.81 2.49 -10.96
C LEU A 217 -16.06 1.94 -11.65
N ALA A 218 -17.21 1.91 -10.99
CA ALA A 218 -18.51 1.62 -11.61
C ALA A 218 -19.14 2.87 -12.25
N SER A 219 -18.74 4.07 -11.82
CA SER A 219 -19.37 5.33 -12.24
C SER A 219 -19.00 5.77 -13.66
N LYS A 220 -19.79 6.72 -14.19
CA LYS A 220 -19.47 7.38 -15.47
C LYS A 220 -18.20 8.22 -15.44
N LYS A 221 -17.76 8.64 -14.24
CA LYS A 221 -16.56 9.44 -14.02
C LYS A 221 -15.28 8.64 -14.25
N SER A 222 -15.31 7.31 -14.19
CA SER A 222 -14.17 6.45 -14.52
C SER A 222 -14.00 6.27 -16.03
N GLU A 223 -12.75 6.24 -16.47
CA GLU A 223 -12.37 6.10 -17.88
C GLU A 223 -12.50 4.63 -18.32
N ILE A 224 -12.10 3.70 -17.46
CA ILE A 224 -12.42 2.26 -17.51
C ILE A 224 -13.45 1.91 -16.45
N ARG A 225 -14.42 1.07 -16.78
CA ARG A 225 -15.52 0.73 -15.88
C ARG A 225 -15.57 -0.75 -15.53
N ILE A 226 -15.94 -1.04 -14.30
CA ILE A 226 -16.29 -2.40 -13.88
C ILE A 226 -17.62 -2.74 -14.54
N LYS A 227 -17.61 -3.74 -15.42
CA LYS A 227 -18.81 -4.31 -16.04
C LYS A 227 -18.96 -5.73 -15.55
N LYS A 228 -20.17 -6.09 -15.07
CA LYS A 228 -20.46 -7.45 -14.57
C LYS A 228 -20.07 -8.53 -15.58
N THR A 229 -20.24 -8.28 -16.87
CA THR A 229 -19.85 -9.19 -17.97
C THR A 229 -18.35 -9.50 -18.07
N PHE A 230 -17.50 -8.65 -17.50
CA PHE A 230 -16.05 -8.79 -17.52
C PHE A 230 -15.47 -9.27 -16.19
N VAL A 231 -16.26 -9.32 -15.12
CA VAL A 231 -15.84 -9.88 -13.82
C VAL A 231 -15.93 -11.40 -13.90
N LYS A 232 -14.95 -12.02 -14.54
CA LYS A 232 -14.86 -13.46 -14.72
C LYS A 232 -13.41 -13.91 -14.80
N PHE A 233 -13.18 -15.19 -14.51
CA PHE A 233 -11.86 -15.79 -14.66
C PHE A 233 -11.40 -15.74 -16.13
N ASN A 234 -10.20 -15.22 -16.34
CA ASN A 234 -9.52 -15.23 -17.63
C ASN A 234 -8.05 -15.58 -17.41
N LYS A 235 -7.70 -16.86 -17.63
CA LYS A 235 -6.34 -17.39 -17.40
C LYS A 235 -5.25 -16.59 -18.11
N ARG A 236 -5.49 -16.16 -19.36
CA ARG A 236 -4.49 -15.42 -20.15
C ARG A 236 -4.24 -14.04 -19.57
N LEU A 237 -5.30 -13.29 -19.26
CA LEU A 237 -5.16 -11.97 -18.65
C LEU A 237 -4.58 -12.06 -17.25
N LEU A 238 -5.03 -13.01 -16.44
CA LEU A 238 -4.53 -13.22 -15.09
C LEU A 238 -3.04 -13.56 -15.09
N SER A 239 -2.59 -14.43 -16.00
CA SER A 239 -1.17 -14.74 -16.15
C SER A 239 -0.35 -13.50 -16.53
N SER A 240 -0.83 -12.64 -17.43
CA SER A 240 -0.14 -11.39 -17.75
C SER A 240 -0.11 -10.41 -16.56
N ILE A 241 -1.21 -10.31 -15.80
CA ILE A 241 -1.28 -9.50 -14.59
C ILE A 241 -0.25 -9.98 -13.57
N CYS A 242 -0.25 -11.28 -13.27
CA CYS A 242 0.70 -11.86 -12.32
C CYS A 242 2.13 -11.71 -12.82
N ALA A 243 2.42 -11.94 -14.11
CA ALA A 243 3.77 -11.79 -14.65
C ALA A 243 4.34 -10.38 -14.43
N LEU A 244 3.51 -9.34 -14.59
CA LEU A 244 3.95 -7.97 -14.33
C LEU A 244 4.06 -7.67 -12.82
N GLY A 245 3.10 -8.16 -12.03
CA GLY A 245 3.05 -7.95 -10.58
C GLY A 245 4.09 -8.75 -9.78
N VAL A 246 4.57 -9.89 -10.31
CA VAL A 246 5.56 -10.74 -9.64
C VAL A 246 6.84 -9.96 -9.36
N SER A 247 7.18 -8.97 -10.18
CA SER A 247 8.32 -8.08 -9.91
C SER A 247 8.17 -7.33 -8.58
N SER A 248 6.99 -6.76 -8.30
CA SER A 248 6.69 -6.09 -7.03
C SER A 248 6.70 -7.08 -5.86
N PHE A 249 6.18 -8.28 -6.05
CA PHE A 249 6.20 -9.32 -5.02
C PHE A 249 7.63 -9.76 -4.68
N VAL A 250 8.46 -10.03 -5.69
CA VAL A 250 9.87 -10.41 -5.50
C VAL A 250 10.65 -9.28 -4.85
N MET A 251 10.41 -8.02 -5.21
CA MET A 251 11.02 -6.86 -4.55
C MET A 251 10.67 -6.81 -3.06
N ALA A 252 9.39 -6.97 -2.70
CA ALA A 252 8.95 -6.97 -1.30
C ALA A 252 9.51 -8.17 -0.52
N ALA A 253 9.53 -9.36 -1.12
CA ALA A 253 10.11 -10.55 -0.52
C ALA A 253 11.62 -10.39 -0.29
N THR A 254 12.33 -9.77 -1.24
CA THR A 254 13.76 -9.46 -1.12
C THR A 254 14.00 -8.46 0.01
N GLU A 255 13.20 -7.39 0.10
CA GLU A 255 13.29 -6.39 1.16
C GLU A 255 13.05 -7.01 2.55
N ALA A 256 12.03 -7.86 2.68
CA ALA A 256 11.77 -8.61 3.90
C ALA A 256 12.93 -9.54 4.30
N ALA A 257 13.51 -10.26 3.32
CA ALA A 257 14.66 -11.13 3.56
C ALA A 257 15.90 -10.34 4.01
N ILE A 258 16.16 -9.19 3.39
CA ILE A 258 17.24 -8.26 3.78
C ILE A 258 17.07 -7.85 5.24
N VAL A 259 15.88 -7.38 5.64
CA VAL A 259 15.62 -6.96 7.02
C VAL A 259 15.87 -8.09 8.03
N VAL A 260 15.44 -9.31 7.71
CA VAL A 260 15.68 -10.48 8.59
C VAL A 260 17.17 -10.80 8.71
N ILE A 261 17.92 -10.80 7.60
CA ILE A 261 19.37 -11.08 7.61
C ILE A 261 20.12 -10.00 8.39
N PHE A 262 19.79 -8.72 8.19
CA PHE A 262 20.40 -7.61 8.94
C PHE A 262 20.11 -7.72 10.44
N ASN A 263 18.85 -7.93 10.84
CA ASN A 263 18.49 -8.04 12.25
C ASN A 263 19.16 -9.25 12.93
N ARG A 264 19.21 -10.41 12.27
CA ARG A 264 19.92 -11.59 12.80
C ARG A 264 21.43 -11.37 12.89
N GLY A 265 22.02 -10.69 11.91
CA GLY A 265 23.44 -10.32 11.94
C GLY A 265 23.75 -9.41 13.13
N LEU A 266 22.93 -8.39 13.35
CA LEU A 266 23.11 -7.43 14.46
C LEU A 266 22.94 -8.07 15.84
N LEU A 267 22.02 -9.02 16.00
CA LEU A 267 21.87 -9.78 17.24
C LEU A 267 23.04 -10.73 17.51
N LYS A 268 23.70 -11.25 16.46
CA LYS A 268 24.82 -12.18 16.58
C LYS A 268 26.17 -11.48 16.80
N TYR A 269 26.38 -10.33 16.18
CA TYR A 269 27.66 -9.62 16.16
C TYR A 269 27.65 -8.29 16.92
N GLY A 270 26.48 -7.81 17.34
CA GLY A 270 26.31 -6.56 18.07
C GLY A 270 25.71 -6.77 19.46
N SER A 271 25.54 -5.65 20.17
CA SER A 271 24.77 -5.54 21.41
C SER A 271 23.39 -4.94 21.15
N ASP A 272 22.49 -4.94 22.14
CA ASP A 272 21.16 -4.31 22.04
C ASP A 272 21.21 -2.85 21.53
N MET A 273 22.30 -2.14 21.83
CA MET A 273 22.58 -0.78 21.34
C MET A 273 22.66 -0.71 19.80
N HIS A 274 23.21 -1.73 19.15
CA HIS A 274 23.34 -1.79 17.69
C HIS A 274 21.99 -2.07 17.00
N VAL A 275 21.14 -2.87 17.65
CA VAL A 275 19.78 -3.11 17.19
C VAL A 275 18.96 -1.82 17.29
N GLY A 276 19.12 -1.06 18.39
CA GLY A 276 18.52 0.27 18.56
C GLY A 276 18.98 1.28 17.48
N ALA A 277 20.28 1.34 17.20
CA ALA A 277 20.82 2.19 16.13
C ALA A 277 20.25 1.83 14.75
N MET A 278 20.11 0.54 14.44
CA MET A 278 19.52 0.10 13.17
C MET A 278 18.05 0.50 13.03
N ALA A 279 17.28 0.49 14.13
CA ALA A 279 15.89 0.94 14.11
C ALA A 279 15.78 2.45 13.77
N ILE A 280 16.70 3.27 14.29
CA ILE A 280 16.80 4.70 13.94
C ILE A 280 17.13 4.85 12.45
N ILE A 281 18.15 4.12 11.96
CA ILE A 281 18.54 4.17 10.55
C ILE A 281 17.39 3.75 9.63
N GLN A 282 16.68 2.66 9.93
CA GLN A 282 15.50 2.25 9.16
C GLN A 282 14.40 3.32 9.15
N SER A 283 14.17 3.97 10.29
CA SER A 283 13.18 5.04 10.40
C SER A 283 13.53 6.21 9.47
N VAL A 284 14.80 6.62 9.45
CA VAL A 284 15.30 7.66 8.53
C VAL A 284 15.20 7.21 7.07
N MET A 285 15.55 5.95 6.76
CA MET A 285 15.40 5.40 5.40
C MET A 285 13.95 5.42 4.93
N MET A 286 12.99 5.09 5.80
CA MET A 286 11.56 5.19 5.47
C MET A 286 11.14 6.62 5.13
N MET A 287 11.62 7.63 5.87
CA MET A 287 11.32 9.04 5.57
C MET A 287 11.77 9.45 4.16
N ILE A 288 12.88 8.92 3.67
CA ILE A 288 13.38 9.17 2.31
C ILE A 288 12.63 8.32 1.27
N PHE A 289 12.39 7.05 1.58
CA PHE A 289 11.76 6.11 0.66
C PHE A 289 10.31 6.48 0.33
N MET A 290 9.56 7.01 1.30
CA MET A 290 8.13 7.30 1.18
C MET A 290 7.81 8.34 0.09
N PRO A 291 8.42 9.56 0.07
CA PRO A 291 8.23 10.52 -1.02
C PRO A 291 8.65 9.98 -2.38
N VAL A 292 9.75 9.23 -2.45
CA VAL A 292 10.24 8.63 -3.70
C VAL A 292 9.26 7.57 -4.20
N SER A 293 8.70 6.75 -3.30
CA SER A 293 7.67 5.77 -3.61
C SER A 293 6.39 6.44 -4.12
N GLY A 294 5.90 7.48 -3.43
CA GLY A 294 4.77 8.28 -3.88
C GLY A 294 5.00 8.88 -5.27
N PHE A 295 6.18 9.48 -5.49
CA PHE A 295 6.55 10.03 -6.79
C PHE A 295 6.54 8.99 -7.91
N LYS A 296 7.12 7.80 -7.67
CA LYS A 296 7.10 6.68 -8.64
C LYS A 296 5.66 6.28 -8.98
N GLN A 297 4.77 6.18 -7.99
CA GLN A 297 3.36 5.85 -8.22
C GLN A 297 2.62 6.92 -9.03
N GLY A 298 2.91 8.20 -8.82
CA GLY A 298 2.32 9.29 -9.60
C GLY A 298 2.79 9.33 -11.07
N VAL A 299 4.01 8.88 -11.35
CA VAL A 299 4.58 8.86 -12.71
C VAL A 299 4.19 7.60 -13.50
N LEU A 300 3.95 6.49 -12.82
CA LEU A 300 3.58 5.20 -13.43
C LEU A 300 2.46 5.27 -14.51
N PRO A 301 1.37 6.07 -14.34
CA PRO A 301 0.33 6.24 -15.35
C PRO A 301 0.86 6.87 -16.65
N ILE A 302 1.79 7.82 -16.53
CA ILE A 302 2.39 8.53 -17.69
C ILE A 302 3.18 7.54 -18.54
N ILE A 303 4.03 6.72 -17.89
CA ILE A 303 4.86 5.72 -18.56
C ILE A 303 3.98 4.68 -19.23
N SER A 304 3.04 4.10 -18.48
CA SER A 304 2.18 3.01 -18.96
C SER A 304 1.31 3.45 -20.14
N TYR A 305 0.67 4.61 -20.05
CA TYR A 305 -0.17 5.13 -21.13
C TYR A 305 0.65 5.46 -22.38
N ASN A 306 1.79 6.14 -22.24
CA ASN A 306 2.61 6.53 -23.41
C ASN A 306 3.30 5.34 -24.07
N TYR A 307 3.61 4.28 -23.30
CA TYR A 307 4.07 3.01 -23.85
C TYR A 307 2.99 2.37 -24.72
N GLY A 308 1.73 2.32 -24.24
CA GLY A 308 0.59 1.84 -25.03
C GLY A 308 0.27 2.68 -26.26
N ALA A 309 0.45 4.01 -26.18
CA ALA A 309 0.27 4.94 -27.29
C ALA A 309 1.44 4.94 -28.29
N ASN A 310 2.42 4.04 -28.12
CA ASN A 310 3.64 3.93 -28.92
C ASN A 310 4.51 5.21 -28.94
N ASN A 311 4.38 6.07 -27.92
CA ASN A 311 5.17 7.30 -27.78
C ASN A 311 6.45 7.03 -26.98
N ILE A 312 7.35 6.25 -27.57
CA ILE A 312 8.59 5.79 -26.90
C ILE A 312 9.51 6.95 -26.53
N LYS A 313 9.54 8.03 -27.30
CA LYS A 313 10.32 9.24 -26.98
C LYS A 313 9.89 9.80 -25.62
N ARG A 314 8.59 9.95 -25.41
CA ARG A 314 8.01 10.47 -24.16
C ARG A 314 8.21 9.50 -23.00
N VAL A 315 8.15 8.19 -23.23
CA VAL A 315 8.50 7.18 -22.22
C VAL A 315 9.96 7.34 -21.75
N ARG A 316 10.91 7.42 -22.69
CA ARG A 316 12.34 7.59 -22.38
C ARG A 316 12.61 8.89 -21.64
N GLU A 317 11.99 10.00 -22.06
CA GLU A 317 12.09 11.29 -21.37
C GLU A 317 11.52 11.24 -19.95
N THR A 318 10.37 10.57 -19.77
CA THR A 318 9.74 10.41 -18.45
C THR A 318 10.63 9.61 -17.51
N ILE A 319 11.22 8.50 -17.98
CA ILE A 319 12.16 7.67 -17.18
C ILE A 319 13.40 8.48 -16.81
N LYS A 320 14.04 9.17 -17.78
CA LYS A 320 15.23 10.01 -17.51
C LYS A 320 14.95 11.08 -16.46
N LYS A 321 13.82 11.79 -16.58
CA LYS A 321 13.42 12.82 -15.59
C LYS A 321 13.10 12.21 -14.24
N THR A 322 12.46 11.04 -14.21
CA THR A 322 12.14 10.34 -12.96
C THR A 322 13.41 9.93 -12.23
N LEU A 323 14.39 9.38 -12.94
CA LEU A 323 15.69 9.02 -12.40
C LEU A 323 16.44 10.25 -11.89
N ALA A 324 16.50 11.33 -12.69
CA ALA A 324 17.18 12.57 -12.28
C ALA A 324 16.55 13.16 -11.02
N ILE A 325 15.22 13.33 -10.97
CA ILE A 325 14.52 13.90 -9.81
C ILE A 325 14.68 13.00 -8.58
N SER A 326 14.50 11.67 -8.75
CA SER A 326 14.61 10.73 -7.62
C SER A 326 16.03 10.68 -7.09
N TRP A 327 17.03 10.63 -7.97
CA TRP A 327 18.44 10.58 -7.58
C TRP A 327 18.88 11.87 -6.90
N SER A 328 18.53 13.04 -7.45
CA SER A 328 18.82 14.34 -6.81
C SER A 328 18.16 14.43 -5.43
N PHE A 329 16.89 14.02 -5.30
CA PHE A 329 16.21 14.00 -4.01
C PHE A 329 16.92 13.08 -3.01
N THR A 330 17.20 11.83 -3.39
CA THR A 330 17.86 10.87 -2.50
C THR A 330 19.29 11.29 -2.16
N ALA A 331 20.04 11.87 -3.09
CA ALA A 331 21.41 12.31 -2.87
C ALA A 331 21.47 13.49 -1.89
N ILE A 332 20.59 14.48 -2.07
CA ILE A 332 20.49 15.65 -1.16
C ILE A 332 20.10 15.19 0.25
N PHE A 333 19.08 14.34 0.38
CA PHE A 333 18.66 13.83 1.68
C PHE A 333 19.73 12.97 2.35
N SER A 334 20.39 12.08 1.58
CA SER A 334 21.47 11.25 2.13
C SER A 334 22.63 12.11 2.60
N LEU A 335 23.04 13.12 1.81
CA LEU A 335 24.08 14.07 2.20
C LEU A 335 23.70 14.81 3.49
N PHE A 336 22.45 15.24 3.61
CA PHE A 336 21.95 15.91 4.82
C PHE A 336 21.99 15.00 6.06
N VAL A 337 21.65 13.72 5.89
CA VAL A 337 21.78 12.70 6.96
C VAL A 337 23.25 12.47 7.35
N TYR A 338 24.18 12.45 6.39
CA TYR A 338 25.61 12.29 6.67
C TYR A 338 26.23 13.51 7.36
N ILE A 339 25.80 14.73 7.02
CA ILE A 339 26.33 15.97 7.61
C ILE A 339 25.72 16.21 9.00
N PHE A 340 24.44 15.92 9.18
CA PHE A 340 23.71 16.17 10.43
C PHE A 340 23.14 14.90 11.06
N PRO A 341 23.94 13.85 11.32
CA PRO A 341 23.43 12.60 11.88
C PRO A 341 22.82 12.81 13.27
N GLN A 342 23.35 13.79 14.01
CA GLN A 342 22.88 14.17 15.36
C GLN A 342 21.45 14.71 15.35
N VAL A 343 21.02 15.44 14.30
CA VAL A 343 19.64 15.97 14.22
C VAL A 343 18.64 14.84 14.02
N PHE A 344 19.01 13.81 13.25
CA PHE A 344 18.14 12.65 13.07
C PHE A 344 18.19 11.73 14.28
N ALA A 345 19.35 11.54 14.91
CA ALA A 345 19.47 10.76 16.13
C ALA A 345 18.74 11.40 17.32
N SER A 346 18.81 12.73 17.47
CA SER A 346 18.19 13.45 18.59
C SER A 346 16.65 13.41 18.58
N VAL A 347 16.05 13.16 17.42
CA VAL A 347 14.59 12.90 17.31
C VAL A 347 14.19 11.59 18.00
N PHE A 348 15.10 10.61 18.08
CA PHE A 348 14.82 9.28 18.62
C PHE A 348 15.49 9.03 19.98
N THR A 349 16.54 9.76 20.33
CA THR A 349 17.31 9.57 21.56
C THR A 349 17.75 10.90 22.14
N THR A 350 17.63 11.05 23.46
CA THR A 350 18.08 12.24 24.21
C THR A 350 19.60 12.41 24.23
#